data_AF-A0A9P6U6G4-F1
#
_entry.id   AF-A0A9P6U6G4-F1
#
_cell.length_a   1.000
_cell.length_b   1.000
_cell.length_c   1.000
_cell.angle_alpha   90.00
_cell.angle_beta   90.00
_cell.angle_gamma   90.00
#
_symmetry.space_group_name_H-M   'P 1'
#
loop_
_entity.id
_entity.type
_entity.pdbx_description
1 polymer ?
#
loop_
_entity_poly.entity_id
_entity_poly.type
_entity_poly.pdbx_seq_one_letter_code
_entity_poly.pdbx_strand_id
1 'polypeptide(L)'
;MTSKILSPNTDQELSQILNQDPYRILVLIYSTAWCKNCKRLNAGLERLAETLSKVATFVHVDLDVLEEAPRVYKIENTPTFQFLRGPVLQSTINARQLPKKATPKESDDQLLVWIEDRVRSFAANWNRSYSKITDHLAFSPSVTEKEIVDGLTKVGFKTVIAMESKEDPTYLPKEADLWKAHGIGFTHYPIKNVDEIGLHDFDEMLQLIESQPGPILIHSDIGQTAAVFVFASVAKQHDRPGHEVATWAKELGFDFEGLGRLTTVISTWVDSKS
;
A
#
# COMPACT_ATOMS: atom_id res chain seq x y z
N MET A 1 29.75 -11.51 -9.25
CA MET A 1 28.86 -10.45 -8.75
C MET A 1 27.72 -11.13 -8.03
N THR A 2 27.43 -10.78 -6.79
CA THR A 2 26.28 -11.29 -6.04
C THR A 2 24.99 -10.72 -6.64
N SER A 3 24.01 -11.57 -6.94
CA SER A 3 22.70 -11.16 -7.45
C SER A 3 22.05 -10.15 -6.49
N LYS A 4 21.38 -9.13 -7.04
CA LYS A 4 20.58 -8.18 -6.25
C LYS A 4 19.13 -8.65 -6.04
N ILE A 5 18.79 -9.81 -6.59
CA ILE A 5 17.49 -10.44 -6.43
C ILE A 5 17.56 -11.35 -5.20
N LEU A 6 16.59 -11.21 -4.30
CA LEU A 6 16.47 -12.09 -3.13
C LEU A 6 15.83 -13.42 -3.55
N SER A 7 16.31 -14.53 -3.01
CA SER A 7 15.76 -15.87 -3.29
C SER A 7 15.53 -16.60 -1.96
N PRO A 8 14.35 -16.43 -1.32
CA PRO A 8 14.01 -17.18 -0.12
C PRO A 8 13.96 -18.69 -0.43
N ASN A 9 14.37 -19.50 0.54
CA ASN A 9 14.32 -20.96 0.45
C ASN A 9 13.15 -21.57 1.25
N THR A 10 12.38 -20.75 1.96
CA THR A 10 11.19 -21.16 2.72
C THR A 10 10.10 -20.08 2.64
N ASP A 11 8.84 -20.47 2.83
CA ASP A 11 7.72 -19.53 2.92
C ASP A 11 7.85 -18.56 4.12
N GLN A 12 8.53 -18.98 5.19
CA GLN A 12 8.83 -18.11 6.33
C GLN A 12 9.83 -17.00 5.96
N GLU A 13 10.90 -17.32 5.23
CA GLU A 13 11.85 -16.32 4.73
C GLU A 13 11.17 -15.36 3.75
N LEU A 14 10.32 -15.87 2.86
CA LEU A 14 9.52 -15.02 1.98
C LEU A 14 8.66 -14.07 2.81
N SER A 15 7.93 -14.58 3.80
CA SER A 15 7.10 -13.77 4.70
C SER A 15 7.90 -12.71 5.44
N GLN A 16 9.13 -13.02 5.88
CA GLN A 16 10.02 -12.03 6.50
C GLN A 16 10.41 -10.92 5.52
N ILE A 17 10.76 -11.26 4.28
CA ILE A 17 11.08 -10.28 3.23
C ILE A 17 9.89 -9.36 2.97
N LEU A 18 8.69 -9.93 2.86
CA LEU A 18 7.46 -9.15 2.60
C LEU A 18 7.13 -8.17 3.73
N ASN A 19 7.45 -8.53 4.98
CA ASN A 19 7.12 -7.71 6.15
C ASN A 19 8.28 -6.80 6.62
N GLN A 20 9.47 -6.91 6.00
CA GLN A 20 10.66 -6.17 6.44
C GLN A 20 10.54 -4.65 6.24
N ASP A 21 9.98 -4.22 5.11
CA ASP A 21 9.73 -2.81 4.80
C ASP A 21 8.36 -2.68 4.11
N PRO A 22 7.30 -2.31 4.86
CA PRO A 22 5.94 -2.24 4.33
C PRO A 22 5.77 -1.19 3.23
N TYR A 23 6.70 -0.25 3.09
CA TYR A 23 6.66 0.81 2.08
C TYR A 23 7.47 0.49 0.83
N ARG A 24 8.28 -0.58 0.87
CA ARG A 24 9.09 -1.02 -0.27
C ARG A 24 8.21 -1.63 -1.35
N ILE A 25 8.46 -1.24 -2.61
CA ILE A 25 7.90 -1.97 -3.75
C ILE A 25 8.64 -3.30 -3.85
N LEU A 26 7.89 -4.40 -3.80
CA LEU A 26 8.41 -5.74 -3.98
C LEU A 26 7.96 -6.25 -5.35
N VAL A 27 8.89 -6.78 -6.14
CA VAL A 27 8.60 -7.43 -7.41
C VAL A 27 8.87 -8.92 -7.23
N LEU A 28 7.81 -9.69 -6.99
CA LEU A 28 7.87 -11.14 -6.88
C LEU A 28 7.89 -11.75 -8.28
N ILE A 29 8.92 -12.55 -8.55
CA ILE A 29 9.18 -13.22 -9.83
C ILE A 29 8.91 -14.71 -9.62
N TYR A 30 7.73 -15.18 -10.00
CA TYR A 30 7.36 -16.58 -9.85
C TYR A 30 7.84 -17.39 -11.04
N SER A 31 8.60 -18.46 -10.78
CA SER A 31 9.18 -19.32 -11.80
C SER A 31 9.34 -20.76 -11.34
N THR A 32 9.72 -21.64 -12.26
CA THR A 32 10.09 -23.04 -12.00
C THR A 32 11.41 -23.36 -12.71
N ALA A 33 12.10 -24.42 -12.27
CA ALA A 33 13.38 -24.86 -12.84
C ALA A 33 13.31 -25.20 -14.34
N TRP A 34 12.11 -25.59 -14.80
CA TRP A 34 11.83 -26.06 -16.17
C TRP A 34 11.35 -24.94 -17.11
N CYS A 35 11.17 -23.72 -16.61
CA CYS A 35 10.63 -22.60 -17.37
C CYS A 35 11.67 -21.96 -18.31
N LYS A 36 11.66 -22.34 -19.61
CA LYS A 36 12.57 -21.79 -20.64
C LYS A 36 12.43 -20.27 -20.81
N ASN A 37 11.22 -19.73 -20.68
CA ASN A 37 10.98 -18.29 -20.79
C ASN A 37 11.57 -17.53 -19.59
N CYS A 38 11.44 -18.07 -18.38
CA CYS A 38 12.01 -17.50 -17.17
C CYS A 38 13.54 -17.37 -17.29
N LYS A 39 14.22 -18.45 -17.73
CA LYS A 39 15.67 -18.44 -17.94
C LYS A 39 16.14 -17.35 -18.92
N ARG A 40 15.35 -17.06 -19.96
CA ARG A 40 15.67 -16.03 -20.97
C ARG A 40 15.58 -14.62 -20.39
N LEU A 41 14.67 -14.40 -19.43
CA LEU A 41 14.45 -13.11 -18.78
C LEU A 41 15.48 -12.79 -17.69
N ASN A 42 16.15 -13.79 -17.09
CA ASN A 42 17.06 -13.62 -15.94
C ASN A 42 18.05 -12.45 -16.10
N ALA A 43 18.76 -12.39 -17.23
CA ALA A 43 19.74 -11.33 -17.45
C ALA A 43 19.10 -9.93 -17.54
N GLY A 44 17.87 -9.83 -18.04
CA GLY A 44 17.10 -8.59 -18.05
C GLY A 44 16.59 -8.20 -16.66
N LEU A 45 16.10 -9.17 -15.90
CA LEU A 45 15.60 -8.97 -14.55
C LEU A 45 16.69 -8.54 -13.57
N GLU A 46 17.90 -9.10 -13.68
CA GLU A 46 19.06 -8.67 -12.89
C GLU A 46 19.41 -7.19 -13.17
N ARG A 47 19.42 -6.79 -14.45
CA ARG A 47 19.67 -5.39 -14.83
C ARG A 47 18.57 -4.45 -14.32
N LEU A 48 17.31 -4.88 -14.36
CA LEU A 48 16.20 -4.10 -13.81
C LEU A 48 16.29 -3.99 -12.29
N ALA A 49 16.59 -5.08 -11.60
CA ALA A 49 16.76 -5.10 -10.15
C ALA A 49 17.88 -4.15 -9.72
N GLU A 50 18.98 -4.10 -10.47
CA GLU A 50 20.05 -3.13 -10.25
C GLU A 50 19.61 -1.69 -10.52
N THR A 51 18.97 -1.44 -11.65
CA THR A 51 18.52 -0.09 -12.07
C THR A 51 17.51 0.50 -11.09
N LEU A 52 16.63 -0.35 -10.56
CA LEU A 52 15.50 0.04 -9.70
C LEU A 52 15.80 -0.19 -8.22
N SER A 53 17.04 -0.54 -7.84
CA SER A 53 17.41 -0.91 -6.47
C SER A 53 17.22 0.20 -5.44
N LYS A 54 16.98 1.45 -5.86
CA LYS A 54 16.64 2.56 -4.96
C LYS A 54 15.16 2.57 -4.55
N VAL A 55 14.28 2.03 -5.40
CA VAL A 55 12.81 2.14 -5.24
C VAL A 55 12.12 0.79 -5.06
N ALA A 56 12.69 -0.31 -5.55
CA ALA A 56 12.10 -1.63 -5.48
C ALA A 56 13.11 -2.71 -5.06
N THR A 57 12.59 -3.79 -4.50
CA THR A 57 13.33 -5.02 -4.19
C THR A 57 12.74 -6.14 -5.03
N PHE A 58 13.60 -6.85 -5.76
CA PHE A 58 13.21 -7.96 -6.59
C PHE A 58 13.41 -9.25 -5.82
N VAL A 59 12.42 -10.14 -5.87
CA VAL A 59 12.40 -11.38 -5.11
C VAL A 59 12.02 -12.51 -6.06
N HIS A 60 12.92 -13.46 -6.23
CA HIS A 60 12.69 -14.67 -7.02
C HIS A 60 12.01 -15.73 -6.15
N VAL A 61 10.80 -16.11 -6.55
CA VAL A 61 9.99 -17.12 -5.88
C VAL A 61 10.03 -18.39 -6.73
N ASP A 62 10.76 -19.39 -6.24
CA ASP A 62 10.82 -20.70 -6.87
C ASP A 62 9.65 -21.57 -6.41
N LEU A 63 8.70 -21.83 -7.32
CA LEU A 63 7.51 -22.62 -7.04
C LEU A 63 7.83 -24.12 -6.85
N ASP A 64 9.02 -24.56 -7.24
CA ASP A 64 9.50 -25.93 -6.96
C ASP A 64 10.08 -26.05 -5.53
N VAL A 65 10.30 -24.93 -4.83
CA VAL A 65 10.87 -24.86 -3.47
C VAL A 65 9.86 -24.38 -2.43
N LEU A 66 9.05 -23.36 -2.76
CA LEU A 66 8.06 -22.78 -1.84
C LEU A 66 6.69 -23.42 -2.08
N GLU A 67 6.29 -24.34 -1.20
CA GLU A 67 5.10 -25.18 -1.38
C GLU A 67 3.79 -24.40 -1.18
N GLU A 68 3.75 -23.38 -0.31
CA GLU A 68 2.54 -22.62 -0.03
C GLU A 68 2.31 -21.49 -1.04
N ALA A 69 3.38 -20.89 -1.55
CA ALA A 69 3.35 -19.75 -2.44
C ALA A 69 2.40 -19.89 -3.67
N PRO A 70 2.37 -21.01 -4.43
CA PRO A 70 1.45 -21.14 -5.56
C PRO A 70 -0.02 -20.98 -5.16
N ARG A 71 -0.39 -21.51 -3.99
CA ARG A 71 -1.77 -21.50 -3.48
C ARG A 71 -2.15 -20.14 -2.91
N VAL A 72 -1.28 -19.56 -2.08
CA VAL A 72 -1.52 -18.27 -1.41
C VAL A 72 -1.59 -17.14 -2.44
N TYR A 73 -0.63 -17.09 -3.36
CA TYR A 73 -0.54 -16.01 -4.36
C TYR A 73 -1.30 -16.31 -5.65
N LYS A 74 -2.04 -17.42 -5.70
CA LYS A 74 -2.90 -17.85 -6.84
C LYS A 74 -2.14 -17.86 -8.17
N ILE A 75 -0.98 -18.50 -8.19
CA ILE A 75 -0.10 -18.54 -9.36
C ILE A 75 -0.44 -19.73 -10.25
N GLU A 76 -1.01 -19.44 -11.43
CA GLU A 76 -1.42 -20.48 -12.38
C GLU A 76 -0.40 -20.74 -13.49
N ASN A 77 0.50 -19.79 -13.78
CA ASN A 77 1.41 -19.84 -14.93
C ASN A 77 2.75 -19.18 -14.60
N THR A 78 3.82 -19.60 -15.27
CA THR A 78 5.15 -18.98 -15.15
C THR A 78 5.70 -18.52 -16.51
N PRO A 79 6.46 -17.41 -16.57
CA PRO A 79 6.69 -16.48 -15.47
C PRO A 79 5.45 -15.63 -15.15
N THR A 80 5.22 -15.39 -13.86
CA THR A 80 4.26 -14.40 -13.36
C THR A 80 5.00 -13.42 -12.48
N PHE A 81 4.62 -12.15 -12.55
CA PHE A 81 5.20 -11.07 -11.78
C PHE A 81 4.10 -10.47 -10.92
N GLN A 82 4.29 -10.44 -9.61
CA GLN A 82 3.40 -9.68 -8.73
C GLN A 82 4.17 -8.49 -8.16
N PHE A 83 3.49 -7.36 -8.14
CA PHE A 83 3.99 -6.12 -7.58
C PHE A 83 3.26 -5.92 -6.25
N LEU A 84 4.03 -5.90 -5.17
CA LEU A 84 3.52 -5.76 -3.82
C LEU A 84 4.09 -4.48 -3.17
N ARG A 85 3.41 -4.01 -2.14
CA ARG A 85 3.92 -3.07 -1.14
C ARG A 85 3.77 -3.74 0.21
N GLY A 86 4.88 -4.08 0.85
CA GLY A 86 4.84 -5.01 1.98
C GLY A 86 4.15 -6.34 1.59
N PRO A 87 3.21 -6.87 2.41
CA PRO A 87 2.46 -8.07 2.08
C PRO A 87 1.31 -7.84 1.07
N VAL A 88 1.02 -6.59 0.68
CA VAL A 88 -0.20 -6.28 -0.08
C VAL A 88 0.04 -6.29 -1.60
N LEU A 89 -0.72 -7.13 -2.30
CA LEU A 89 -0.75 -7.22 -3.76
C LEU A 89 -1.35 -5.97 -4.41
N GLN A 90 -0.58 -5.34 -5.29
CA GLN A 90 -1.00 -4.15 -6.04
C GLN A 90 -1.39 -4.50 -7.47
N SER A 91 -0.61 -5.35 -8.12
CA SER A 91 -0.92 -5.82 -9.47
C SER A 91 -0.19 -7.10 -9.83
N THR A 92 -0.72 -7.79 -10.83
CA THR A 92 -0.12 -9.00 -11.40
C THR A 92 0.06 -8.81 -12.89
N ILE A 93 1.26 -9.13 -13.39
CA ILE A 93 1.59 -9.15 -14.81
C ILE A 93 2.05 -10.56 -15.19
N ASN A 94 1.56 -11.08 -16.31
CA ASN A 94 2.09 -12.30 -16.91
C ASN A 94 2.20 -12.17 -18.43
N ALA A 95 2.98 -13.05 -19.04
CA ALA A 95 3.28 -12.99 -20.48
C ALA A 95 2.03 -13.18 -21.38
N ARG A 96 0.92 -13.73 -20.87
CA ARG A 96 -0.31 -13.91 -21.67
C ARG A 96 -1.07 -12.60 -21.88
N GLN A 97 -0.84 -11.60 -21.04
CA GLN A 97 -1.51 -10.30 -21.11
C GLN A 97 -0.89 -9.37 -22.17
N LEU A 98 0.31 -9.69 -22.66
CA LEU A 98 1.01 -8.85 -23.61
C LEU A 98 0.62 -9.11 -25.07
N PRO A 99 0.58 -8.08 -25.93
CA PRO A 99 0.48 -8.26 -27.37
C PRO A 99 1.61 -9.14 -27.89
N LYS A 100 1.29 -10.10 -28.77
CA LYS A 100 2.30 -10.97 -29.37
C LYS A 100 3.29 -10.13 -30.21
N LYS A 101 4.58 -10.43 -30.07
CA LYS A 101 5.64 -9.89 -30.93
C LYS A 101 6.10 -10.92 -31.95
N ALA A 102 6.81 -10.45 -32.98
CA ALA A 102 7.30 -11.31 -34.05
C ALA A 102 8.34 -12.31 -33.54
N THR A 103 9.13 -11.91 -32.53
CA THR A 103 10.16 -12.77 -31.94
C THR A 103 10.00 -12.94 -30.43
N PRO A 104 10.52 -14.05 -29.86
CA PRO A 104 10.57 -14.24 -28.41
C PRO A 104 11.38 -13.14 -27.70
N LYS A 105 12.44 -12.64 -28.33
CA LYS A 105 13.27 -11.56 -27.75
C LYS A 105 12.47 -10.27 -27.63
N GLU A 106 11.74 -9.87 -28.66
CA GLU A 106 10.89 -8.67 -28.60
C GLU A 106 9.77 -8.82 -27.57
N SER A 107 9.23 -10.03 -27.39
CA SER A 107 8.23 -10.31 -26.34
C SER A 107 8.82 -10.13 -24.95
N ASP A 108 10.05 -10.59 -24.74
CA ASP A 108 10.77 -10.43 -23.47
C ASP A 108 11.14 -8.96 -23.21
N ASP A 109 11.66 -8.26 -24.21
CA ASP A 109 12.01 -6.85 -24.11
C ASP A 109 10.76 -6.01 -23.78
N GLN A 110 9.61 -6.32 -24.40
CA GLN A 110 8.33 -5.68 -24.07
C GLN A 110 7.91 -5.94 -22.61
N LEU A 111 8.08 -7.18 -22.13
CA LEU A 111 7.73 -7.53 -20.75
C LEU A 111 8.63 -6.81 -19.74
N LEU A 112 9.94 -6.72 -20.02
CA LEU A 112 10.89 -6.00 -19.15
C LEU A 112 10.56 -4.51 -19.08
N VAL A 113 10.26 -3.87 -20.21
CA VAL A 113 9.79 -2.47 -20.25
C VAL A 113 8.51 -2.33 -19.43
N TRP A 114 7.56 -3.25 -19.56
CA TRP A 114 6.31 -3.16 -18.81
C TRP A 114 6.50 -3.30 -17.30
N ILE A 115 7.41 -4.19 -16.86
CA ILE A 115 7.80 -4.32 -15.46
C ILE A 115 8.43 -3.02 -14.97
N GLU A 116 9.36 -2.45 -15.73
CA GLU A 116 10.02 -1.19 -15.40
C GLU A 116 9.02 -0.03 -15.27
N ASP A 117 8.16 0.16 -16.29
CA ASP A 117 7.13 1.20 -16.30
C ASP A 117 6.17 1.04 -15.13
N ARG A 118 5.81 -0.20 -14.77
CA ARG A 118 4.95 -0.48 -13.61
C ARG A 118 5.62 -0.05 -12.31
N VAL A 119 6.88 -0.43 -12.09
CA VAL A 119 7.64 -0.01 -10.89
C VAL A 119 7.78 1.51 -10.85
N ARG A 120 8.12 2.15 -11.97
CA ARG A 120 8.28 3.61 -12.05
C ARG A 120 6.97 4.34 -11.80
N SER A 121 5.86 3.86 -12.37
CA SER A 121 4.53 4.40 -12.11
C SER A 121 4.14 4.27 -10.64
N PHE A 122 4.38 3.11 -10.03
CA PHE A 122 4.14 2.89 -8.60
C PHE A 122 5.05 3.72 -7.70
N ALA A 123 6.27 4.02 -8.14
CA ALA A 123 7.18 4.90 -7.42
C ALA A 123 6.81 6.39 -7.58
N ALA A 124 6.28 6.80 -8.74
CA ALA A 124 5.94 8.19 -9.05
C ALA A 124 4.57 8.62 -8.49
N ASN A 125 3.59 7.71 -8.48
CA ASN A 125 2.22 8.01 -8.08
C ASN A 125 1.92 7.72 -6.61
N TRP A 126 2.90 7.19 -5.86
CA TRP A 126 2.74 6.86 -4.46
C TRP A 126 3.87 7.47 -3.66
N ASN A 127 3.60 8.62 -3.05
CA ASN A 127 4.51 9.23 -2.11
C ASN A 127 4.66 8.28 -0.91
N ARG A 128 5.89 8.04 -0.45
CA ARG A 128 6.20 7.12 0.66
C ARG A 128 5.46 7.48 1.96
N SER A 129 4.91 8.68 2.04
CA SER A 129 4.35 9.25 3.25
C SER A 129 2.82 9.31 3.30
N TYR A 130 2.06 9.00 2.23
CA TYR A 130 0.58 8.99 2.30
C TYR A 130 -0.10 8.32 1.09
N SER A 131 -1.35 7.91 1.29
CA SER A 131 -2.29 7.34 0.32
C SER A 131 -3.43 8.31 0.06
N LYS A 132 -3.59 8.78 -1.17
CA LYS A 132 -4.70 9.65 -1.56
C LYS A 132 -5.89 8.83 -2.03
N ILE A 133 -7.04 8.98 -1.39
CA ILE A 133 -8.28 8.26 -1.74
C ILE A 133 -9.21 9.13 -2.59
N THR A 134 -9.32 10.42 -2.27
CA THR A 134 -10.03 11.42 -3.08
C THR A 134 -9.21 12.71 -3.20
N ASP A 135 -9.68 13.69 -3.97
CA ASP A 135 -9.09 15.04 -3.97
C ASP A 135 -9.15 15.74 -2.62
N HIS A 136 -10.07 15.31 -1.74
CA HIS A 136 -10.27 15.89 -0.42
C HIS A 136 -9.61 15.07 0.70
N LEU A 137 -9.55 13.74 0.60
CA LEU A 137 -9.11 12.85 1.69
C LEU A 137 -7.93 11.97 1.30
N ALA A 138 -6.94 11.96 2.21
CA ALA A 138 -5.80 11.07 2.19
C ALA A 138 -5.52 10.53 3.60
N PHE A 139 -4.79 9.43 3.69
CA PHE A 139 -4.27 8.94 4.96
C PHE A 139 -2.80 8.55 4.91
N SER A 140 -2.15 8.44 6.06
CA SER A 140 -0.80 7.93 6.17
C SER A 140 -0.55 7.14 7.46
N PRO A 141 0.56 6.39 7.51
CA PRO A 141 1.22 6.07 8.78
C PRO A 141 1.63 7.34 9.54
N SER A 142 2.04 7.17 10.79
CA SER A 142 2.65 8.26 11.57
C SER A 142 3.83 8.85 10.85
N VAL A 143 3.98 10.16 11.01
CA VAL A 143 4.92 10.97 10.25
C VAL A 143 6.11 11.36 11.10
N THR A 144 7.30 11.36 10.49
CA THR A 144 8.50 11.90 11.12
C THR A 144 8.64 13.40 10.82
N GLU A 145 9.38 14.13 11.66
CA GLU A 145 9.72 15.53 11.42
C GLU A 145 10.31 15.75 10.01
N LYS A 146 11.18 14.83 9.58
CA LYS A 146 11.79 14.86 8.24
C LYS A 146 10.73 14.74 7.14
N GLU A 147 9.78 13.84 7.26
CA GLU A 147 8.73 13.64 6.25
C GLU A 147 7.79 14.84 6.16
N ILE A 148 7.46 15.45 7.30
CA ILE A 148 6.66 16.69 7.35
C ILE A 148 7.40 17.78 6.59
N VAL A 149 8.62 18.11 6.99
CA VAL A 149 9.37 19.27 6.49
C VAL A 149 9.86 19.07 5.05
N ASP A 150 10.38 17.88 4.72
CA ASP A 150 10.97 17.65 3.40
C ASP A 150 9.92 17.30 2.34
N GLY A 151 8.74 16.79 2.75
CA GLY A 151 7.76 16.19 1.84
C GLY A 151 6.34 16.73 2.00
N LEU A 152 5.67 16.36 3.08
CA LEU A 152 4.21 16.48 3.21
C LEU A 152 3.71 17.93 3.19
N THR A 153 4.48 18.87 3.74
CA THR A 153 4.17 20.31 3.69
C THR A 153 4.08 20.87 2.27
N LYS A 154 4.68 20.20 1.29
CA LYS A 154 4.70 20.62 -0.12
C LYS A 154 3.58 19.99 -0.95
N VAL A 155 2.80 19.09 -0.37
CA VAL A 155 1.73 18.36 -1.08
C VAL A 155 0.50 19.24 -1.32
N GLY A 156 0.22 20.17 -0.40
CA GLY A 156 -0.93 21.07 -0.48
C GLY A 156 -2.09 20.72 0.46
N PHE A 157 -1.88 19.83 1.43
CA PHE A 157 -2.83 19.64 2.54
C PHE A 157 -3.09 20.95 3.28
N LYS A 158 -4.34 21.13 3.71
CA LYS A 158 -4.78 22.28 4.51
C LYS A 158 -5.00 21.91 5.97
N THR A 159 -5.32 20.64 6.24
CA THR A 159 -5.52 20.12 7.59
C THR A 159 -4.87 18.75 7.74
N VAL A 160 -4.31 18.50 8.92
CA VAL A 160 -3.84 17.19 9.36
C VAL A 160 -4.61 16.77 10.61
N ILE A 161 -5.05 15.51 10.65
CA ILE A 161 -5.70 14.89 11.80
C ILE A 161 -4.81 13.73 12.28
N ALA A 162 -4.23 13.87 13.46
CA ALA A 162 -3.38 12.87 14.10
C ALA A 162 -4.19 12.01 15.07
N MET A 163 -4.00 10.68 15.02
CA MET A 163 -4.80 9.72 15.79
C MET A 163 -4.02 8.95 16.86
N GLU A 164 -2.70 9.17 16.94
CA GLU A 164 -1.81 8.55 17.90
C GLU A 164 -2.07 9.10 19.31
N SER A 165 -2.19 8.22 20.30
CA SER A 165 -2.23 8.65 21.70
C SER A 165 -0.85 9.14 22.15
N LYS A 166 -0.75 9.82 23.30
CA LYS A 166 0.56 10.26 23.81
C LYS A 166 1.44 9.11 24.28
N GLU A 167 0.80 7.97 24.51
CA GLU A 167 1.41 6.71 24.92
C GLU A 167 1.93 5.89 23.73
N ASP A 168 1.55 6.27 22.50
CA ASP A 168 1.99 5.62 21.27
C ASP A 168 3.51 5.84 21.04
N PRO A 169 4.29 4.78 20.73
CA PRO A 169 5.72 4.92 20.43
C PRO A 169 6.05 5.85 19.26
N THR A 170 5.09 6.06 18.35
CA THR A 170 5.22 6.92 17.17
C THR A 170 4.74 8.35 17.39
N TYR A 171 4.18 8.66 18.57
CA TYR A 171 3.70 9.99 18.91
C TYR A 171 4.81 11.04 18.80
N LEU A 172 4.56 12.11 18.05
CA LEU A 172 5.50 13.20 17.82
C LEU A 172 5.07 14.46 18.61
N PRO A 173 5.70 14.78 19.76
CA PRO A 173 5.23 15.87 20.63
C PRO A 173 5.19 17.26 20.00
N LYS A 174 6.01 17.50 18.98
CA LYS A 174 6.13 18.78 18.28
C LYS A 174 5.37 18.83 16.96
N GLU A 175 4.62 17.80 16.63
CA GLU A 175 3.97 17.68 15.33
C GLU A 175 3.09 18.89 14.98
N ALA A 176 2.25 19.32 15.93
CA ALA A 176 1.37 20.46 15.75
C ALA A 176 2.13 21.73 15.34
N ASP A 177 3.32 21.96 15.90
CA ASP A 177 4.14 23.14 15.60
C ASP A 177 4.77 23.04 14.21
N LEU A 178 5.17 21.85 13.78
CA LEU A 178 5.76 21.61 12.46
C LEU A 178 4.76 21.90 11.33
N TRP A 179 3.51 21.47 11.49
CA TRP A 179 2.44 21.75 10.52
C TRP A 179 2.06 23.23 10.51
N LYS A 180 1.87 23.83 11.70
CA LYS A 180 1.51 25.25 11.83
C LYS A 180 2.58 26.18 11.25
N ALA A 181 3.86 25.83 11.38
CA ALA A 181 4.96 26.60 10.78
C ALA A 181 4.84 26.73 9.24
N HIS A 182 4.07 25.85 8.59
CA HIS A 182 3.83 25.85 7.15
C HIS A 182 2.40 26.28 6.78
N GLY A 183 1.64 26.83 7.74
CA GLY A 183 0.26 27.28 7.52
C GLY A 183 -0.75 26.15 7.32
N ILE A 184 -0.44 24.95 7.81
CA ILE A 184 -1.31 23.78 7.75
C ILE A 184 -1.98 23.61 9.11
N GLY A 185 -3.31 23.47 9.12
CA GLY A 185 -4.10 23.21 10.32
C GLY A 185 -3.79 21.84 10.91
N PHE A 186 -3.87 21.72 12.23
CA PHE A 186 -3.58 20.48 12.94
C PHE A 186 -4.65 20.20 13.99
N THR A 187 -5.20 18.98 13.97
CA THR A 187 -6.16 18.47 14.95
C THR A 187 -5.62 17.17 15.53
N HIS A 188 -5.64 17.05 16.86
CA HIS A 188 -5.29 15.80 17.55
C HIS A 188 -6.57 15.11 17.99
N TYR A 189 -6.85 13.93 17.44
CA TYR A 189 -8.03 13.12 17.73
C TYR A 189 -7.60 11.67 18.03
N PRO A 190 -7.10 11.39 19.24
CA PRO A 190 -6.47 10.12 19.55
C PRO A 190 -7.50 8.98 19.68
N ILE A 191 -7.26 7.87 18.98
CA ILE A 191 -8.00 6.61 19.19
C ILE A 191 -7.24 5.76 20.20
N LYS A 192 -7.83 5.55 21.37
CA LYS A 192 -7.17 4.86 22.49
C LYS A 192 -7.11 3.34 22.30
N ASN A 193 -8.18 2.75 21.77
CA ASN A 193 -8.29 1.32 21.58
C ASN A 193 -9.07 1.02 20.30
N VAL A 194 -8.42 0.37 19.34
CA VAL A 194 -9.02 0.00 18.05
C VAL A 194 -10.19 -0.97 18.23
N ASP A 195 -10.12 -1.83 19.25
CA ASP A 195 -11.19 -2.80 19.55
C ASP A 195 -12.46 -2.12 20.11
N GLU A 196 -12.36 -0.88 20.58
CA GLU A 196 -13.46 -0.11 21.16
C GLU A 196 -14.10 0.86 20.18
N ILE A 197 -13.55 1.02 18.97
CA ILE A 197 -14.12 1.91 17.94
C ILE A 197 -15.60 1.54 17.70
N GLY A 198 -16.46 2.53 17.83
CA GLY A 198 -17.91 2.45 17.67
C GLY A 198 -18.44 3.44 16.63
N LEU A 199 -19.75 3.46 16.47
CA LEU A 199 -20.43 4.35 15.52
C LEU A 199 -20.14 5.83 15.81
N HIS A 200 -20.06 6.19 17.10
CA HIS A 200 -19.83 7.56 17.54
C HIS A 200 -18.47 8.11 17.09
N ASP A 201 -17.42 7.29 17.10
CA ASP A 201 -16.09 7.72 16.63
C ASP A 201 -16.12 8.09 15.14
N PHE A 202 -16.90 7.35 14.34
CA PHE A 202 -17.08 7.67 12.91
C PHE A 202 -17.91 8.94 12.71
N ASP A 203 -18.95 9.17 13.53
CA ASP A 203 -19.72 10.42 13.49
C ASP A 203 -18.83 11.63 13.82
N GLU A 204 -18.03 11.55 14.88
CA GLU A 204 -17.10 12.61 15.28
C GLU A 204 -16.02 12.84 14.21
N MET A 205 -15.44 11.78 13.65
CA MET A 205 -14.46 11.90 12.59
C MET A 205 -15.04 12.52 11.32
N LEU A 206 -16.26 12.14 10.92
CA LEU A 206 -16.93 12.74 9.76
C LEU A 206 -17.19 14.24 10.00
N GLN A 207 -17.66 14.59 11.20
CA GLN A 207 -17.86 16.00 11.58
C GLN A 207 -16.54 16.79 11.55
N LEU A 208 -15.43 16.20 12.00
CA LEU A 208 -14.11 16.81 11.91
C LEU A 208 -13.69 17.00 10.45
N ILE A 209 -13.89 16.00 9.58
CA ILE A 209 -13.58 16.09 8.15
C ILE A 209 -14.37 17.24 7.50
N GLU A 210 -15.67 17.34 7.79
CA GLU A 210 -16.57 18.31 7.14
C GLU A 210 -16.38 19.75 7.65
N SER A 211 -15.93 19.92 8.89
CA SER A 211 -15.73 21.23 9.50
C SER A 211 -14.37 21.87 9.19
N GLN A 212 -13.43 21.12 8.63
CA GLN A 212 -12.05 21.55 8.43
C GLN A 212 -11.76 21.87 6.95
N PRO A 213 -10.84 22.80 6.65
CA PRO A 213 -10.43 23.08 5.29
C PRO A 213 -9.63 21.90 4.72
N GLY A 214 -10.01 21.41 3.53
CA GLY A 214 -9.26 20.37 2.81
C GLY A 214 -8.31 20.91 1.74
N PRO A 215 -7.44 20.06 1.15
CA PRO A 215 -7.35 18.61 1.37
C PRO A 215 -6.86 18.22 2.77
N ILE A 216 -7.38 17.11 3.30
CA ILE A 216 -7.12 16.62 4.66
C ILE A 216 -6.27 15.36 4.60
N LEU A 217 -5.23 15.32 5.44
CA LEU A 217 -4.44 14.11 5.73
C LEU A 217 -4.81 13.58 7.12
N ILE A 218 -5.18 12.30 7.21
CA ILE A 218 -5.42 11.63 8.49
C ILE A 218 -4.30 10.61 8.72
N HIS A 219 -3.69 10.56 9.89
CA HIS A 219 -2.67 9.55 10.17
C HIS A 219 -2.82 8.85 11.51
N SER A 220 -2.28 7.64 11.57
CA SER A 220 -2.24 6.73 12.72
C SER A 220 -0.99 5.86 12.59
N ASP A 221 -0.48 5.24 13.67
CA ASP A 221 0.74 4.39 13.72
C ASP A 221 1.16 3.78 12.38
N ILE A 222 0.55 2.64 12.01
CA ILE A 222 0.80 1.96 10.73
C ILE A 222 -0.16 2.39 9.61
N GLY A 223 -0.98 3.41 9.85
CA GLY A 223 -1.94 3.97 8.89
C GLY A 223 -3.26 3.18 8.74
N GLN A 224 -3.40 2.01 9.37
CA GLN A 224 -4.58 1.16 9.21
C GLN A 224 -5.86 1.78 9.79
N THR A 225 -5.78 2.36 10.99
CA THR A 225 -6.94 3.02 11.61
C THR A 225 -7.34 4.26 10.80
N ALA A 226 -6.37 5.09 10.40
CA ALA A 226 -6.65 6.23 9.52
C ALA A 226 -7.28 5.80 8.18
N ALA A 227 -6.81 4.70 7.59
CA ALA A 227 -7.41 4.12 6.38
C ALA A 227 -8.89 3.77 6.62
N VAL A 228 -9.20 3.08 7.72
CA VAL A 228 -10.59 2.69 8.06
C VAL A 228 -11.52 3.90 8.07
N PHE A 229 -11.12 4.99 8.75
CA PHE A 229 -11.94 6.21 8.80
C PHE A 229 -12.05 6.86 7.42
N VAL A 230 -10.96 7.00 6.66
CA VAL A 230 -11.02 7.59 5.31
C VAL A 230 -11.93 6.78 4.38
N PHE A 231 -11.77 5.46 4.34
CA PHE A 231 -12.60 4.59 3.50
C PHE A 231 -14.07 4.63 3.90
N ALA A 232 -14.37 4.58 5.20
CA ALA A 232 -15.75 4.67 5.68
C ALA A 232 -16.37 6.04 5.33
N SER A 233 -15.69 7.15 5.62
CA SER A 233 -16.20 8.50 5.34
C SER A 233 -16.41 8.73 3.85
N VAL A 234 -15.48 8.30 2.99
CA VAL A 234 -15.64 8.41 1.53
C VAL A 234 -16.80 7.54 1.05
N ALA A 235 -16.95 6.32 1.57
CA ALA A 235 -18.07 5.47 1.21
C ALA A 235 -19.42 6.12 1.55
N LYS A 236 -19.54 6.69 2.75
CA LYS A 236 -20.76 7.38 3.20
C LYS A 236 -21.06 8.64 2.36
N GLN A 237 -20.04 9.45 2.06
CA GLN A 237 -20.19 10.67 1.24
C GLN A 237 -20.58 10.40 -0.23
N HIS A 238 -20.34 9.19 -0.72
CA HIS A 238 -20.59 8.79 -2.10
C HIS A 238 -21.66 7.69 -2.24
N ASP A 239 -22.50 7.51 -1.22
CA ASP A 239 -23.60 6.54 -1.19
C ASP A 239 -23.16 5.10 -1.56
N ARG A 240 -21.91 4.73 -1.24
CA ARG A 240 -21.42 3.36 -1.42
C ARG A 240 -21.99 2.48 -0.31
N PRO A 241 -22.54 1.29 -0.63
CA PRO A 241 -23.03 0.36 0.38
C PRO A 241 -21.92 -0.05 1.36
N GLY A 242 -22.24 -0.07 2.65
CA GLY A 242 -21.28 -0.37 3.73
C GLY A 242 -20.62 -1.74 3.58
N HIS A 243 -21.35 -2.74 3.10
CA HIS A 243 -20.82 -4.08 2.87
C HIS A 243 -19.77 -4.15 1.74
N GLU A 244 -19.69 -3.15 0.87
CA GLU A 244 -18.68 -3.09 -0.20
C GLU A 244 -17.36 -2.44 0.24
N VAL A 245 -17.33 -1.75 1.39
CA VAL A 245 -16.16 -0.93 1.80
C VAL A 245 -14.89 -1.77 1.91
N ALA A 246 -14.96 -2.96 2.51
CA ALA A 246 -13.80 -3.84 2.65
C ALA A 246 -13.29 -4.35 1.28
N THR A 247 -14.21 -4.74 0.38
CA THR A 247 -13.86 -5.14 -0.98
C THR A 247 -13.22 -4.00 -1.75
N TRP A 248 -13.79 -2.81 -1.64
CA TRP A 248 -13.26 -1.60 -2.28
C TRP A 248 -11.88 -1.21 -1.75
N ALA A 249 -11.66 -1.30 -0.43
CA ALA A 249 -10.34 -1.11 0.16
C ALA A 249 -9.33 -2.13 -0.38
N LYS A 250 -9.73 -3.40 -0.50
CA LYS A 250 -8.89 -4.48 -1.03
C LYS A 250 -8.50 -4.26 -2.49
N GLU A 251 -9.41 -3.76 -3.32
CA GLU A 251 -9.13 -3.38 -4.71
C GLU A 251 -8.08 -2.26 -4.83
N LEU A 252 -7.99 -1.39 -3.80
CA LEU A 252 -6.99 -0.34 -3.69
C LEU A 252 -5.73 -0.76 -2.93
N GLY A 253 -5.60 -2.05 -2.59
CA GLY A 253 -4.43 -2.59 -1.91
C GLY A 253 -4.41 -2.30 -0.41
N PHE A 254 -5.58 -2.26 0.23
CA PHE A 254 -5.72 -2.17 1.69
C PHE A 254 -6.55 -3.33 2.21
N ASP A 255 -5.98 -4.12 3.13
CA ASP A 255 -6.68 -5.28 3.67
C ASP A 255 -7.37 -4.95 4.99
N PHE A 256 -8.69 -5.03 4.97
CA PHE A 256 -9.56 -4.92 6.15
C PHE A 256 -10.05 -6.29 6.62
N GLU A 257 -9.63 -7.38 5.97
CA GLU A 257 -9.86 -8.75 6.47
C GLU A 257 -9.04 -8.94 7.76
N GLY A 258 -9.72 -9.37 8.83
CA GLY A 258 -9.10 -9.52 10.15
C GLY A 258 -9.39 -8.39 11.15
N LEU A 259 -10.06 -7.30 10.73
CA LEU A 259 -10.54 -6.24 11.63
C LEU A 259 -11.70 -6.68 12.55
N GLY A 260 -12.18 -7.92 12.42
CA GLY A 260 -13.16 -8.53 13.32
C GLY A 260 -14.46 -7.72 13.42
N ARG A 261 -14.81 -7.31 14.63
CA ARG A 261 -16.03 -6.51 14.91
C ARG A 261 -16.05 -5.21 14.12
N LEU A 262 -14.90 -4.60 13.86
CA LEU A 262 -14.82 -3.28 13.23
C LEU A 262 -15.33 -3.30 11.78
N THR A 263 -15.17 -4.39 11.03
CA THR A 263 -15.77 -4.53 9.69
C THR A 263 -17.30 -4.39 9.74
N THR A 264 -17.94 -4.98 10.74
CA THR A 264 -19.40 -4.86 10.96
C THR A 264 -19.79 -3.43 11.36
N VAL A 265 -18.98 -2.77 12.20
CA VAL A 265 -19.21 -1.37 12.61
C VAL A 265 -19.13 -0.45 11.40
N ILE A 266 -18.11 -0.60 10.54
CA ILE A 266 -17.95 0.18 9.30
C ILE A 266 -19.20 0.03 8.43
N SER A 267 -19.62 -1.21 8.13
CA SER A 267 -20.80 -1.43 7.29
C SER A 267 -22.05 -0.82 7.90
N THR A 268 -22.27 -1.01 9.21
CA THR A 268 -23.44 -0.48 9.93
C THR A 268 -23.46 1.05 9.92
N TRP A 269 -22.31 1.69 10.12
CA TRP A 269 -22.20 3.14 10.15
C TRP A 269 -22.37 3.76 8.75
N VAL A 270 -21.76 3.18 7.73
CA VAL A 270 -21.90 3.68 6.36
C VAL A 270 -23.36 3.61 5.90
N ASP A 271 -24.05 2.50 6.18
CA ASP A 271 -25.46 2.30 5.83
C ASP A 271 -26.44 3.05 6.74
N SER A 272 -25.97 3.67 7.83
CA SER A 272 -26.82 4.46 8.72
C SER A 272 -27.29 5.74 8.01
N LYS A 273 -28.52 6.19 8.30
CA LYS A 273 -28.99 7.48 7.78
C LYS A 273 -28.21 8.62 8.42
N SER A 274 -27.85 9.61 7.60
CA SER A 274 -27.27 10.88 8.07
C SER A 274 -28.30 11.69 8.85
#